data_AF-A0A6I7W665-F1
#
_entry.id   AF-A0A6I7W665-F1
#
_cell.length_a   1.000
_cell.length_b   1.000
_cell.length_c   1.000
_cell.angle_alpha   90.00
_cell.angle_beta   90.00
_cell.angle_gamma   90.00
#
_symmetry.space_group_name_H-M   'P 1'
#
loop_
_entity.id
_entity.type
_entity.pdbx_description
1 polymer ?
#
loop_
_entity_poly.entity_id
_entity_poly.type
_entity_poly.pdbx_seq_one_letter_code
_entity_poly.pdbx_strand_id
1 'polypeptide(L)'
;LYIATGPISEVDYDVSRFAKQAIISFWVLGSGLILAIVFQVRIALKPLKAMSNAIGDVQQGKKERLPENYPDEIQVVVSEINSLLAHRTETLLRARKDLGNLAHTIKNPLAVIINEADCIKNESGQLIHNKAELIAANLDHYLARARAAGTANLLVLVPIL
;
A
#
# COMPACT_ATOMS: atom_id res chain seq x y z
N LEU A 1 63.31 -44.18 37.50
CA LEU A 1 61.85 -44.36 37.33
C LEU A 1 61.16 -43.66 38.50
N TYR A 2 60.96 -42.34 38.41
CA TYR A 2 60.30 -41.55 39.45
C TYR A 2 58.86 -41.34 38.99
N ILE A 3 57.95 -42.21 39.44
CA ILE A 3 56.51 -42.02 39.24
C ILE A 3 56.12 -40.96 40.25
N ALA A 4 55.82 -39.75 39.77
CA ALA A 4 55.28 -38.67 40.57
C ALA A 4 53.89 -39.06 41.07
N THR A 5 53.81 -39.65 42.25
CA THR A 5 52.56 -39.82 42.99
C THR A 5 52.24 -38.51 43.73
N GLY A 6 51.89 -37.47 42.97
CA GLY A 6 51.20 -36.31 43.54
C GLY A 6 49.77 -36.71 43.91
N PRO A 7 49.19 -36.16 45.00
CA PRO A 7 47.82 -36.47 45.38
C PRO A 7 46.85 -36.02 44.27
N ILE A 8 46.21 -36.99 43.61
CA ILE A 8 45.24 -36.81 42.52
C ILE A 8 44.12 -35.80 42.84
N SER A 9 43.86 -35.53 44.13
CA SER A 9 42.90 -34.53 44.60
C SER A 9 43.29 -33.07 44.31
N GLU A 10 44.58 -32.74 44.18
CA GLU A 10 45.01 -31.36 43.83
C GLU A 10 44.81 -31.08 42.34
N VAL A 11 45.05 -32.07 41.47
CA VAL A 11 44.85 -31.95 40.02
C VAL A 11 43.37 -31.76 39.67
N ASP A 12 42.46 -32.52 40.32
CA ASP A 12 41.02 -32.40 40.08
C ASP A 12 40.46 -31.04 40.53
N TYR A 13 41.01 -30.47 41.60
CA TYR A 13 40.61 -29.13 42.08
C TYR A 13 40.95 -28.05 41.06
N ASP A 14 42.17 -28.06 40.52
CA ASP A 14 42.62 -27.09 39.53
C ASP A 14 41.87 -27.22 38.20
N VAL A 15 41.60 -28.45 37.75
CA VAL A 15 40.79 -28.72 36.55
C VAL A 15 39.37 -28.17 36.73
N SER A 16 38.74 -28.39 37.89
CA SER A 16 37.37 -27.92 38.15
C SER A 16 37.26 -26.40 38.20
N ARG A 17 38.28 -25.72 38.74
CA ARG A 17 38.35 -24.26 38.80
C ARG A 17 38.55 -23.66 37.42
N PHE A 18 39.47 -24.22 36.63
CA PHE A 18 39.68 -23.81 35.25
C PHE A 18 38.42 -24.00 34.40
N ALA A 19 37.77 -25.16 34.52
CA ALA A 19 36.51 -25.45 33.82
C ALA A 19 35.40 -24.45 34.18
N LYS A 20 35.22 -24.13 35.47
CA LYS A 20 34.26 -23.09 35.89
C LYS A 20 34.56 -21.74 35.28
N GLN A 21 35.83 -21.33 35.25
CA GLN A 21 36.22 -20.04 34.69
C GLN A 21 36.05 -19.97 33.17
N ALA A 22 36.35 -21.07 32.47
CA ALA A 22 36.07 -21.21 31.04
C ALA A 22 34.57 -21.13 30.75
N ILE A 23 33.74 -21.84 31.52
CA ILE A 23 32.27 -21.83 31.37
C ILE A 23 31.71 -20.41 31.59
N ILE A 24 32.15 -19.71 32.64
CA ILE A 24 31.71 -18.33 32.90
C ILE A 24 32.11 -17.42 31.74
N SER A 25 33.35 -17.55 31.24
CA SER A 25 33.85 -16.74 30.12
C SER A 25 33.03 -16.98 28.84
N PHE A 26 32.71 -18.24 28.53
CA PHE A 26 31.85 -18.57 27.40
C PHE A 26 30.42 -18.06 27.58
N TRP A 27 29.86 -18.09 28.79
CA TRP A 27 28.54 -17.52 29.06
C TRP A 27 28.52 -16.00 28.88
N VAL A 28 29.54 -15.30 29.36
CA VAL A 28 29.67 -13.84 29.19
C VAL A 28 29.81 -13.49 27.71
N LEU A 29 30.69 -14.17 26.98
CA LEU A 29 30.87 -13.96 25.54
C LEU A 29 29.61 -14.29 24.75
N GLY A 30 29.02 -15.46 25.01
CA GLY A 30 27.82 -15.94 24.31
C GLY A 30 26.62 -15.02 24.55
N SER A 31 26.38 -14.63 25.79
CA SER A 31 25.29 -13.69 26.11
C SER A 31 25.52 -12.31 25.50
N GLY A 32 26.75 -11.79 25.55
CA GLY A 32 27.11 -10.53 24.90
C GLY A 32 26.88 -10.56 23.39
N LEU A 33 27.25 -11.64 22.73
CA LEU A 33 27.04 -11.82 21.29
C LEU A 33 25.55 -11.91 20.93
N ILE A 34 24.76 -12.67 21.70
CA ILE A 34 23.30 -12.75 21.51
C ILE A 34 22.65 -11.37 21.67
N LEU A 35 23.02 -10.64 22.72
CA LEU A 35 22.52 -9.27 22.96
C LEU A 35 22.86 -8.33 21.81
N ALA A 36 24.10 -8.39 21.32
CA ALA A 36 24.55 -7.59 20.18
C ALA A 36 23.74 -7.91 18.91
N ILE A 37 23.54 -9.19 18.60
CA ILE A 37 22.75 -9.63 17.44
C ILE A 37 21.29 -9.15 17.57
N VAL A 38 20.66 -9.36 18.73
CA VAL A 38 19.28 -8.92 18.96
C VAL A 38 19.15 -7.41 18.79
N PHE A 39 20.10 -6.64 19.31
CA PHE A 39 20.11 -5.18 19.18
C PHE A 39 20.30 -4.74 17.72
N GLN A 40 21.25 -5.35 17.00
CA GLN A 40 21.51 -5.10 15.59
C GLN A 40 20.27 -5.37 14.72
N VAL A 41 19.61 -6.51 14.93
CA VAL A 41 18.39 -6.89 14.22
C VAL A 41 17.23 -5.93 14.54
N ARG A 42 17.06 -5.56 15.82
CA ARG A 42 16.01 -4.61 16.24
C ARG A 42 16.17 -3.25 15.55
N ILE A 43 17.39 -2.74 15.43
CA ILE A 43 17.67 -1.48 14.73
C ILE A 43 17.44 -1.63 13.23
N ALA A 44 17.94 -2.71 12.63
CA ALA A 44 17.80 -2.97 11.19
C ALA A 44 16.34 -3.13 10.74
N LEU A 45 15.46 -3.68 11.59
CA LEU A 45 14.05 -3.89 11.27
C LEU A 45 13.14 -2.69 11.57
N LYS A 46 13.62 -1.71 12.34
CA LYS A 46 12.88 -0.46 12.66
C LYS A 46 12.35 0.27 11.40
N PRO A 47 13.14 0.48 10.33
CA PRO A 47 12.63 1.16 9.12
C PRO A 47 11.53 0.37 8.40
N LEU A 48 11.56 -0.97 8.41
CA LEU A 48 10.51 -1.78 7.80
C LEU A 48 9.15 -1.60 8.51
N LYS A 49 9.17 -1.53 9.84
CA LYS A 49 7.95 -1.27 10.61
C LYS A 49 7.41 0.15 10.39
N ALA A 50 8.30 1.14 10.25
CA ALA A 50 7.93 2.50 9.88
C ALA A 50 7.30 2.56 8.48
N MET A 51 7.88 1.83 7.50
CA MET A 51 7.33 1.74 6.14
C MET A 51 5.95 1.08 6.13
N SER A 52 5.78 -0.04 6.84
CA SER A 52 4.47 -0.71 6.96
C SER A 52 3.40 0.23 7.52
N ASN A 53 3.72 0.99 8.57
CA ASN A 53 2.81 1.98 9.13
C ASN A 53 2.51 3.13 8.13
N ALA A 54 3.53 3.64 7.44
CA ALA A 54 3.36 4.70 6.46
C ALA A 54 2.53 4.26 5.25
N ILE A 55 2.67 3.00 4.81
CA ILE A 55 1.81 2.38 3.81
C ILE A 55 0.37 2.37 4.33
N GLY A 56 0.14 1.91 5.57
CA GLY A 56 -1.18 1.94 6.20
C GLY A 56 -1.82 3.33 6.23
N ASP A 57 -1.03 4.39 6.47
CA ASP A 57 -1.52 5.78 6.43
C ASP A 57 -1.91 6.23 5.03
N VAL A 58 -1.14 5.86 4.00
CA VAL A 58 -1.48 6.15 2.60
C VAL A 58 -2.71 5.37 2.16
N GLN A 59 -2.83 4.11 2.59
CA GLN A 59 -4.03 3.30 2.38
C GLN A 59 -5.27 3.96 3.02
N GLN A 60 -5.16 4.51 4.22
CA GLN A 60 -6.29 5.16 4.87
C GLN A 60 -6.59 6.58 4.34
N GLY A 61 -5.93 7.02 3.26
CA GLY A 61 -6.09 8.37 2.71
C GLY A 61 -5.56 9.48 3.62
N LYS A 62 -4.82 9.16 4.69
CA LYS A 62 -4.24 10.14 5.62
C LYS A 62 -3.05 10.87 5.00
N LYS A 63 -2.38 10.25 4.02
CA LYS A 63 -1.26 10.82 3.28
C LYS A 63 -1.37 10.46 1.80
N GLU A 64 -1.06 11.41 0.94
CA GLU A 64 -1.12 11.21 -0.52
C GLU A 64 0.15 10.51 -1.06
N ARG A 65 1.25 10.46 -0.29
CA ARG A 65 2.53 9.85 -0.66
C ARG A 65 3.24 9.25 0.55
N LEU A 66 4.10 8.26 0.31
CA LEU A 66 5.02 7.76 1.31
C LEU A 66 6.14 8.78 1.57
N PRO A 67 6.59 8.96 2.84
CA PRO A 67 7.68 9.88 3.18
C PRO A 67 9.01 9.41 2.57
N GLU A 68 9.91 10.33 2.25
CA GLU A 68 11.18 9.99 1.56
C GLU A 68 12.36 9.73 2.52
N ASN A 69 12.14 9.82 3.84
CA ASN A 69 13.18 9.65 4.86
C ASN A 69 13.44 8.17 5.20
N TYR A 70 13.83 7.39 4.21
CA TYR A 70 14.20 5.98 4.38
C TYR A 70 15.65 5.74 3.93
N PRO A 71 16.33 4.69 4.45
CA PRO A 71 17.63 4.26 3.93
C PRO A 71 17.55 3.95 2.43
N ASP A 72 18.69 4.07 1.74
CA ASP A 72 18.78 3.98 0.28
C ASP A 72 18.13 2.69 -0.29
N GLU A 73 18.26 1.54 0.39
CA GLU A 73 17.67 0.28 -0.09
C GLU A 73 16.13 0.31 -0.10
N ILE A 74 15.53 1.04 0.86
CA ILE A 74 14.08 1.18 0.99
C ILE A 74 13.57 2.35 0.14
N GLN A 75 14.39 3.37 -0.06
CA GLN A 75 14.03 4.56 -0.84
C GLN A 75 13.68 4.20 -2.29
N VAL A 76 14.39 3.25 -2.91
CA VAL A 76 14.07 2.76 -4.26
C VAL A 76 12.64 2.23 -4.32
N VAL A 77 12.28 1.33 -3.40
CA VAL A 77 10.91 0.76 -3.33
C VAL A 77 9.86 1.84 -3.07
N VAL A 78 10.15 2.79 -2.17
CA VAL A 78 9.25 3.90 -1.86
C VAL A 78 9.00 4.78 -3.07
N SER A 79 10.06 5.10 -3.82
CA SER A 79 9.96 5.90 -5.05
C SER A 79 9.15 5.20 -6.13
N GLU A 80 9.29 3.89 -6.26
CA GLU A 80 8.52 3.09 -7.21
C GLU A 80 7.04 3.02 -6.83
N ILE A 81 6.72 2.83 -5.53
CA ILE A 81 5.34 2.90 -5.03
C ILE A 81 4.76 4.30 -5.26
N ASN A 82 5.50 5.37 -4.97
CA ASN A 82 5.05 6.74 -5.19
C ASN A 82 4.82 7.03 -6.68
N SER A 83 5.63 6.45 -7.57
CA SER A 83 5.44 6.53 -9.03
C SER A 83 4.16 5.82 -9.47
N LEU A 84 3.92 4.60 -8.98
CA LEU A 84 2.67 3.87 -9.23
C LEU A 84 1.44 4.64 -8.75
N LEU A 85 1.54 5.28 -7.58
CA LEU A 85 0.47 6.09 -7.01
C LEU A 85 0.19 7.34 -7.87
N ALA A 86 1.23 7.99 -8.37
CA ALA A 86 1.12 9.10 -9.31
C ALA A 86 0.45 8.67 -10.63
N HIS A 87 0.83 7.51 -11.18
CA HIS A 87 0.26 7.00 -12.42
C HIS A 87 -1.24 6.65 -12.29
N ARG A 88 -1.67 6.13 -11.13
CA ARG A 88 -3.10 5.91 -10.85
C ARG A 88 -3.88 7.23 -10.84
N THR A 89 -3.31 8.25 -10.22
CA THR A 89 -3.92 9.59 -10.17
C THR A 89 -4.08 10.17 -11.57
N GLU A 90 -3.04 10.06 -12.41
CA GLU A 90 -3.09 10.52 -13.80
C GLU A 90 -4.15 9.77 -14.63
N THR A 91 -4.20 8.44 -14.48
CA THR A 91 -5.18 7.58 -15.19
C THR A 91 -6.61 7.97 -14.83
N LEU A 92 -6.87 8.27 -13.55
CA LEU A 92 -8.19 8.67 -13.07
C LEU A 92 -8.57 10.07 -13.60
N LEU A 93 -7.63 11.01 -13.62
CA LEU A 93 -7.83 12.34 -14.22
C LEU A 93 -8.16 12.23 -15.71
N ARG A 94 -7.46 11.36 -16.44
CA ARG A 94 -7.71 11.10 -17.87
C ARG A 94 -9.09 10.47 -18.09
N ALA A 95 -9.45 9.44 -17.31
CA ALA A 95 -10.76 8.81 -17.38
C ALA A 95 -11.91 9.81 -17.11
N ARG A 96 -11.73 10.77 -16.18
CA ARG A 96 -12.73 11.84 -15.95
C ARG A 96 -12.88 12.75 -17.16
N LYS A 97 -11.77 13.13 -17.80
CA LYS A 97 -11.78 13.95 -19.01
C LYS A 97 -12.52 13.23 -20.14
N ASP A 98 -12.23 11.94 -20.32
CA ASP A 98 -12.84 11.11 -21.36
C ASP A 98 -14.35 10.92 -21.12
N LEU A 99 -14.78 10.73 -19.86
CA LEU A 99 -16.20 10.69 -19.50
C LEU A 99 -16.92 12.04 -19.75
N GLY A 100 -16.22 13.17 -19.55
CA GLY A 100 -16.75 14.49 -19.89
C GLY A 100 -16.96 14.66 -21.39
N ASN A 101 -15.96 14.26 -22.19
CA ASN A 101 -16.05 14.26 -23.64
C ASN A 101 -17.16 13.33 -24.14
N LEU A 102 -17.26 12.12 -23.58
CA LEU A 102 -18.28 11.14 -23.94
C LEU A 102 -19.69 11.67 -23.66
N ALA A 103 -19.91 12.27 -22.47
CA ALA A 103 -21.18 12.89 -22.12
C ALA A 103 -21.61 13.92 -23.17
N HIS A 104 -20.68 14.74 -23.63
CA HIS A 104 -20.97 15.75 -24.64
C HIS A 104 -21.27 15.11 -26.01
N THR A 105 -20.47 14.11 -26.42
CA THR A 105 -20.69 13.40 -27.70
C THR A 105 -22.01 12.65 -27.79
N ILE A 106 -22.57 12.19 -26.67
CA ILE A 106 -23.86 11.48 -26.64
C ILE A 106 -25.04 12.46 -26.51
N LYS A 107 -24.88 13.54 -25.74
CA LYS A 107 -25.96 14.52 -25.54
C LYS A 107 -26.34 15.23 -26.83
N ASN A 108 -25.37 15.50 -27.70
CA ASN A 108 -25.59 16.18 -28.98
C ASN A 108 -26.52 15.39 -29.93
N PRO A 109 -26.26 14.12 -30.31
CA PRO A 109 -27.16 13.35 -31.16
C PRO A 109 -28.50 13.07 -30.48
N LEU A 110 -28.54 12.95 -29.15
CA LEU A 110 -29.80 12.75 -28.42
C LEU A 110 -30.70 13.99 -28.49
N ALA A 111 -30.12 15.19 -28.38
CA ALA A 111 -30.86 16.44 -28.59
C ALA A 111 -31.39 16.54 -30.03
N VAL A 112 -30.63 16.08 -31.03
CA VAL A 112 -31.12 15.99 -32.42
C VAL A 112 -32.31 15.03 -32.52
N ILE A 113 -32.22 13.83 -31.93
CA ILE A 113 -33.33 12.86 -31.94
C ILE A 113 -34.59 13.42 -31.27
N ILE A 114 -34.45 14.11 -30.13
CA ILE A 114 -35.56 14.76 -29.42
C ILE A 114 -36.21 15.82 -30.31
N ASN A 115 -35.41 16.71 -30.93
CA ASN A 115 -35.91 17.75 -31.82
C ASN A 115 -36.63 17.17 -33.06
N GLU A 116 -36.07 16.13 -33.68
CA GLU A 116 -36.69 15.45 -34.83
C GLU A 116 -37.99 14.75 -34.42
N ALA A 117 -38.05 14.15 -33.23
CA ALA A 117 -39.26 13.54 -32.69
C ALA A 117 -40.37 14.58 -32.46
N ASP A 118 -40.03 15.79 -32.02
CA ASP A 118 -40.98 16.90 -31.85
C ASP A 118 -41.58 17.40 -33.17
N CYS A 119 -40.84 17.27 -34.27
CA CYS A 119 -41.35 17.58 -35.60
C CYS A 119 -42.40 16.55 -36.09
N ILE A 120 -42.39 15.33 -35.55
CA ILE A 120 -43.33 14.26 -35.92
C ILE A 120 -44.60 14.36 -35.07
N LYS A 121 -45.65 14.99 -35.62
CA LYS A 121 -46.95 15.20 -34.93
C LYS A 121 -47.87 13.97 -34.94
N ASN A 122 -47.40 12.83 -34.45
CA ASN A 122 -48.19 11.61 -34.25
C ASN A 122 -47.81 10.90 -32.93
N GLU A 123 -48.56 9.86 -32.56
CA GLU A 123 -48.30 9.08 -31.32
C GLU A 123 -46.88 8.48 -31.29
N SER A 124 -46.34 8.08 -32.45
CA SER A 124 -44.98 7.53 -32.56
C SER A 124 -43.90 8.58 -32.26
N GLY A 125 -44.09 9.84 -32.68
CA GLY A 125 -43.19 10.96 -32.37
C GLY A 125 -43.12 11.22 -30.86
N GLN A 126 -44.28 11.28 -30.20
CA GLN A 126 -44.36 11.41 -28.74
C GLN A 126 -43.72 10.23 -28.00
N LEU A 127 -43.89 9.00 -28.49
CA LEU A 127 -43.24 7.83 -27.90
C LEU A 127 -41.71 7.90 -28.01
N ILE A 128 -41.18 8.32 -29.18
CA ILE A 128 -39.74 8.46 -29.40
C ILE A 128 -39.18 9.57 -28.51
N HIS A 129 -39.86 10.71 -28.42
CA HIS A 129 -39.49 11.81 -27.52
C HIS A 129 -39.34 11.32 -26.08
N ASN A 130 -40.41 10.72 -25.53
CA ASN A 130 -40.42 10.22 -24.14
C ASN A 130 -39.30 9.19 -23.88
N LYS A 131 -39.01 8.31 -24.85
CA LYS A 131 -37.92 7.34 -24.73
C LYS A 131 -36.54 8.01 -24.79
N ALA A 132 -36.34 8.98 -25.67
CA ALA A 132 -35.09 9.71 -25.80
C ALA A 132 -34.79 10.54 -24.54
N GLU A 133 -35.81 11.18 -23.97
CA GLU A 133 -35.70 11.92 -22.72
C GLU A 133 -35.36 11.00 -21.53
N LEU A 134 -36.00 9.82 -21.45
CA LEU A 134 -35.66 8.81 -20.44
C LEU A 134 -34.21 8.33 -20.56
N ILE A 135 -33.72 8.11 -21.78
CA ILE A 135 -32.32 7.76 -22.03
C ILE A 135 -31.38 8.88 -21.58
N ALA A 136 -31.73 10.14 -21.85
CA ALA A 136 -30.94 11.31 -21.44
C ALA A 136 -30.80 11.36 -19.91
N ALA A 137 -31.93 11.24 -19.19
CA ALA A 137 -31.97 11.27 -17.74
C ALA A 137 -31.15 10.13 -17.10
N ASN A 138 -31.25 8.91 -17.66
CA ASN A 138 -30.47 7.76 -17.20
C ASN A 138 -28.96 7.98 -17.41
N LEU A 139 -28.56 8.49 -18.57
CA LEU A 139 -27.16 8.81 -18.87
C LEU A 139 -26.59 9.85 -17.91
N ASP A 140 -27.31 10.93 -17.65
CA ASP A 140 -26.91 11.96 -16.70
C ASP A 140 -26.72 11.37 -15.29
N HIS A 141 -27.61 10.46 -14.87
CA HIS A 141 -27.49 9.76 -13.59
C HIS A 141 -26.23 8.86 -13.52
N TYR A 142 -25.98 8.02 -14.53
CA TYR A 142 -24.81 7.14 -14.55
C TYR A 142 -23.49 7.92 -14.64
N LEU A 143 -23.45 9.01 -15.41
CA LEU A 143 -22.28 9.89 -15.49
C LEU A 143 -22.02 10.61 -14.17
N ALA A 144 -23.06 11.10 -13.48
CA ALA A 144 -22.93 11.69 -12.15
C ALA A 144 -22.39 10.67 -11.14
N ARG A 145 -22.91 9.43 -11.16
CA ARG A 145 -22.45 8.34 -10.31
C ARG A 145 -21.00 7.93 -10.60
N ALA A 146 -20.61 7.84 -11.87
CA ALA A 146 -19.24 7.51 -12.27
C ALA A 146 -18.23 8.58 -11.82
N ARG A 147 -18.60 9.87 -11.91
CA ARG A 147 -17.79 10.98 -11.40
C ARG A 147 -17.62 10.90 -9.87
N ALA A 148 -18.72 10.61 -9.16
CA ALA A 148 -18.72 10.49 -7.70
C ALA A 148 -17.95 9.27 -7.18
N ALA A 149 -18.03 8.13 -7.86
CA ALA A 149 -17.30 6.92 -7.50
C ALA A 149 -15.78 7.10 -7.65
N GLY A 150 -15.32 7.83 -8.66
CA GLY A 150 -13.90 8.16 -8.81
C GLY A 150 -13.34 9.05 -7.69
N THR A 151 -14.15 9.94 -7.10
CA THR A 151 -13.78 10.69 -5.88
C THR A 151 -13.75 9.79 -4.65
N ALA A 152 -14.69 8.85 -4.52
CA ALA A 152 -14.73 7.92 -3.40
C ALA A 152 -13.55 6.93 -3.43
N ASN A 153 -13.09 6.51 -4.62
CA ASN A 153 -11.96 5.57 -4.75
C ASN A 153 -10.59 6.19 -4.38
N LEU A 154 -10.50 7.53 -4.30
CA LEU A 154 -9.34 8.22 -3.71
C LEU A 154 -9.40 8.24 -2.17
N LEU A 155 -10.59 8.11 -1.59
CA LEU A 155 -10.82 8.11 -0.14
C LEU A 155 -10.93 6.70 0.45
N VAL A 156 -11.33 5.72 -0.38
CA VAL A 156 -11.57 4.33 0.03
C VAL A 156 -10.53 3.46 -0.65
N LEU A 157 -9.32 3.45 -0.10
CA LEU A 157 -8.49 2.27 -0.26
C LEU A 157 -9.12 1.21 0.64
N VAL A 158 -9.82 0.30 -0.01
CA VAL A 158 -10.52 -0.83 0.63
C VAL A 158 -9.52 -1.58 1.53
N PRO A 159 -9.86 -1.84 2.80
CA PRO A 159 -9.05 -2.69 3.65
C PRO A 159 -9.16 -4.10 3.09
N ILE A 160 -8.12 -4.58 2.44
CA ILE A 160 -7.99 -6.00 2.16
C ILE A 160 -7.56 -6.64 3.48
N LEU A 161 -8.54 -7.18 4.19
CA LEU A 161 -8.36 -8.22 5.20
C LEU A 161 -8.12 -9.56 4.51
#